data_AF-A0A953YFX5-F1
#
_entry.id   AF-A0A953YFX5-F1
#
_cell.length_a   1.000
_cell.length_b   1.000
_cell.length_c   1.000
_cell.angle_alpha   90.00
_cell.angle_beta   90.00
_cell.angle_gamma   90.00
#
_symmetry.space_group_name_H-M   'P 1'
#
loop_
_entity.id
_entity.type
_entity.pdbx_description
1 polymer ?
#
loop_
_entity_poly.entity_id
_entity_poly.type
_entity_poly.pdbx_seq_one_letter_code
_entity_poly.pdbx_strand_id
1 'polypeptide(L)' 'MARTRLSSYRLRPAAQADLEGIWRYTAEQWSADQADRYVDGLQATIALL' A
#
# COMPACT_ATOMS: atom_id res chain seq x y z
N MET A 1 -16.46 19.64 16.22
CA MET A 1 -16.54 18.28 15.67
C MET A 1 -15.95 18.32 14.26
N ALA A 2 -14.64 18.07 14.12
CA ALA A 2 -13.97 18.16 12.83
C ALA A 2 -14.41 16.99 11.94
N ARG A 3 -14.95 17.33 10.76
CA ARG A 3 -15.39 16.35 9.76
C ARG A 3 -14.15 15.84 9.04
N THR A 4 -13.73 14.60 9.34
CA THR A 4 -12.66 13.90 8.61
C THR A 4 -13.00 13.94 7.12
N ARG A 5 -12.17 14.61 6.31
CA ARG A 5 -12.23 14.47 4.86
C ARG A 5 -11.66 13.09 4.55
N LEU A 6 -12.51 12.15 4.17
CA LEU A 6 -12.06 10.94 3.49
C LEU A 6 -11.60 11.38 2.09
N SER A 7 -10.31 11.68 1.94
CA SER A 7 -9.71 11.88 0.62
C SER A 7 -9.66 10.51 -0.07
N SER A 8 -10.62 10.24 -0.96
CA SER A 8 -10.57 9.05 -1.80
C SER A 8 -9.50 9.25 -2.88
N TYR A 9 -8.36 8.58 -2.76
CA TYR A 9 -7.34 8.55 -3.80
C TYR A 9 -7.56 7.37 -4.75
N ARG A 10 -7.11 7.51 -6.01
CA ARG A 10 -7.11 6.43 -6.99
C ARG A 10 -5.69 6.18 -7.47
N LEU A 11 -5.26 4.93 -7.38
CA LEU A 11 -3.98 4.51 -7.93
C LEU A 11 -4.07 4.44 -9.46
N ARG A 12 -3.02 4.92 -10.12
CA ARG A 12 -2.82 4.67 -11.56
C ARG A 12 -2.47 3.18 -11.74
N PRO A 13 -2.74 2.58 -12.91
CA PRO A 13 -2.34 1.19 -13.18
C PRO A 13 -0.86 0.89 -12.89
N ALA A 14 0.04 1.82 -13.24
CA ALA A 14 1.47 1.69 -12.93
C ALA A 14 1.73 1.59 -11.41
N ALA A 15 1.07 2.42 -10.60
CA ALA A 15 1.25 2.39 -9.15
C ALA A 15 0.73 1.07 -8.52
N GLN A 16 -0.31 0.47 -9.10
CA GLN A 16 -0.78 -0.84 -8.68
C GLN A 16 0.24 -1.94 -9.04
N ALA A 17 0.82 -1.89 -10.24
CA ALA A 17 1.87 -2.81 -10.65
C ALA A 17 3.14 -2.67 -9.79
N ASP A 18 3.48 -1.44 -9.39
CA ASP A 18 4.59 -1.18 -8.46
C ASP A 18 4.34 -1.84 -7.09
N LEU A 19 3.14 -1.72 -6.53
CA LEU A 19 2.76 -2.38 -5.27
C LEU A 19 2.79 -3.91 -5.38
N GLU A 20 2.34 -4.49 -6.50
CA GLU A 20 2.42 -5.93 -6.75
C GLU A 20 3.89 -6.40 -6.86
N GLY A 21 4.74 -5.62 -7.52
CA GLY A 21 6.19 -5.88 -7.60
C GLY A 21 6.86 -5.87 -6.23
N ILE A 22 6.56 -4.86 -5.41
CA ILE A 22 7.05 -4.74 -4.04
C ILE A 22 6.59 -5.94 -3.20
N TRP A 23 5.31 -6.31 -3.30
CA TRP A 23 4.77 -7.45 -2.55
C TRP A 23 5.48 -8.75 -2.94
N ARG A 24 5.59 -9.06 -4.24
CA ARG A 24 6.25 -10.28 -4.74
C ARG A 24 7.69 -10.37 -4.26
N TYR A 25 8.46 -9.30 -4.45
CA TYR A 25 9.84 -9.24 -3.99
C TYR A 25 9.94 -9.50 -2.47
N THR A 26 9.10 -8.85 -1.68
CA THR A 26 9.10 -9.00 -0.21
C THR A 26 8.71 -10.42 0.21
N ALA A 27 7.74 -11.02 -0.49
CA ALA A 27 7.28 -12.38 -0.23
C ALA A 27 8.36 -13.43 -0.56
N GLU A 28 9.07 -13.23 -1.67
CA GLU A 28 10.19 -14.09 -2.09
C GLU A 28 11.41 -13.99 -1.16
N GLN A 29 11.71 -12.78 -0.66
CA GLN A 29 12.90 -12.56 0.17
C GLN A 29 12.68 -12.91 1.65
N TRP A 30 11.48 -12.71 2.20
CA TRP A 30 11.22 -12.84 3.64
C TRP A 30 10.05 -13.75 3.98
N SER A 31 8.83 -13.39 3.59
CA SER A 31 7.62 -14.22 3.68
C SER A 31 6.39 -13.45 3.19
N ALA A 32 5.31 -14.18 2.84
CA ALA A 32 4.02 -13.57 2.51
C ALA A 32 3.50 -12.67 3.65
N ASP A 33 3.58 -13.13 4.91
CA ASP A 33 3.19 -12.32 6.07
C ASP A 33 3.99 -11.02 6.20
N GLN A 34 5.27 -11.02 5.82
CA GLN A 34 6.09 -9.80 5.80
C GLN A 34 5.67 -8.87 4.65
N ALA A 35 5.36 -9.43 3.48
CA ALA A 35 4.85 -8.67 2.34
C ALA A 35 3.52 -7.98 2.62
N ASP A 36 2.59 -8.68 3.27
CA ASP A 36 1.29 -8.12 3.66
C ASP A 36 1.47 -6.92 4.60
N ARG A 37 2.23 -7.10 5.70
CA ARG A 37 2.50 -6.02 6.65
C ARG A 37 3.19 -4.82 6.00
N TYR A 38 4.07 -5.06 5.03
CA TYR A 38 4.79 -3.99 4.35
C TYR A 38 3.84 -3.18 3.44
N VAL A 39 3.01 -3.85 2.64
CA VAL A 39 2.03 -3.20 1.77
C VAL A 39 0.96 -2.46 2.58
N ASP A 40 0.50 -3.01 3.70
CA ASP A 40 -0.44 -2.35 4.61
C ASP A 40 0.14 -1.02 5.15
N GLY A 41 1.43 -1.01 5.49
CA GLY A 41 2.13 0.20 5.93
C GLY A 41 2.22 1.28 4.85
N LEU A 42 2.43 0.87 3.59
CA LEU A 42 2.39 1.78 2.44
C LEU A 42 0.99 2.36 2.23
N GLN A 43 -0.06 1.52 2.29
CA GLN A 43 -1.44 1.96 2.14
C GLN A 43 -1.86 2.95 3.23
N ALA A 44 -1.49 2.68 4.49
CA ALA A 44 -1.75 3.59 5.61
C ALA A 44 -1.07 4.94 5.41
N THR A 45 0.16 4.95 4.87
CA THR A 45 0.90 6.18 4.59
C THR A 45 0.26 6.99 3.46
N ILE A 46 -0.15 6.35 2.36
CA ILE A 46 -0.81 7.01 1.23
C ILE A 46 -2.15 7.64 1.66
N ALA A 47 -2.86 7.02 2.61
CA ALA A 47 -4.12 7.54 3.13
C ALA A 47 -3.99 8.85 3.93
N LEU A 48 -2.77 9.32 4.22
CA LEU A 48 -2.52 10.60 4.89
C LEU A 48 -2.39 11.79 3.91
N LEU A 49 -2.43 11.54 2.60
CA LEU A 49 -2.37 12.55 1.54
C LEU A 49 -3.75 13.17 1.26
#